data_AF-A0A7X6UHG9-F1
#
_entry.id   AF-A0A7X6UHG9-F1
#
_cell.length_a   1.000
_cell.length_b   1.000
_cell.length_c   1.000
_cell.angle_alpha   90.00
_cell.angle_beta   90.00
_cell.angle_gamma   90.00
#
_symmetry.space_group_name_H-M   'P 1'
#
loop_
_entity.id
_entity.type
_entity.pdbx_description
1 polymer ?
#
loop_
_entity_poly.entity_id
_entity_poly.type
_entity_poly.pdbx_seq_one_letter_code
_entity_poly.pdbx_strand_id
1 'polypeptide(L)'
;MNGNIKNYLDGIAGNLPPEIISAESYCQIYKMADLFSDFAASEYIMETHLNTKDAEVDFSFRVLAEEEKSCLNCGLKTDRCLPLVADYNWSRVVEFVNFWSSPIDDIWFEIDNDEYERKIPQPCFFFNASKLEKGADVDEQLLFNALKKLLDIGQLESLWPNIHKAIFQLPDEVGLFQVGVMLARSNDRVRIFTAELTREQTVKYLSDIGWTGPFSELEGLFQLLHSYSDSQYILDFDVSQQGISEKIGINFGLGKKQDLSAFLDNLVEKHLCTAAKRSGVLAWSGSKGSFLGPDYGYSALLKDISHFKIGYSPEEGLKAKAYLRIAGVYMKELFKGHASTQLSAVQSAARLKQLGYKEIQDIFKEIAKKSMLDQEYRELCLEDSQAAIRRIVNRDAAIPDNIIFLEEDGERLDNGNVAYILPPFLKKSWLLSK
;
A
#
# COMPACT_ATOMS: atom_id res chain seq x y z
N MET A 1 -7.27 -12.46 -14.30
CA MET A 1 -6.24 -11.74 -13.53
C MET A 1 -5.44 -12.79 -12.81
N ASN A 2 -4.20 -12.98 -13.22
CA ASN A 2 -3.22 -13.84 -12.56
C ASN A 2 -2.58 -13.08 -11.39
N GLY A 3 -1.94 -13.81 -10.48
CA GLY A 3 -1.21 -13.18 -9.41
C GLY A 3 -0.01 -12.36 -9.90
N ASN A 4 0.31 -11.30 -9.16
CA ASN A 4 1.27 -10.29 -9.57
C ASN A 4 2.37 -9.99 -8.54
N ILE A 5 2.27 -10.54 -7.32
CA ILE A 5 3.20 -10.24 -6.21
C ILE A 5 4.66 -10.42 -6.63
N LYS A 6 5.02 -11.56 -7.23
CA LYS A 6 6.41 -11.80 -7.67
C LYS A 6 6.86 -10.83 -8.76
N ASN A 7 5.97 -10.46 -9.68
CA ASN A 7 6.31 -9.52 -10.76
C ASN A 7 6.60 -8.12 -10.21
N TYR A 8 5.92 -7.71 -9.12
CA TYR A 8 6.23 -6.48 -8.41
C TYR A 8 7.61 -6.55 -7.74
N LEU A 9 7.90 -7.64 -7.02
CA LEU A 9 9.19 -7.86 -6.37
C LEU A 9 10.34 -7.85 -7.39
N ASP A 10 10.20 -8.62 -8.48
CA ASP A 10 11.16 -8.65 -9.59
C ASP A 10 11.37 -7.25 -10.19
N GLY A 11 10.28 -6.47 -10.31
CA GLY A 11 10.31 -5.11 -10.81
C GLY A 11 11.19 -4.18 -9.99
N ILE A 12 11.18 -4.31 -8.66
CA ILE A 12 11.90 -3.41 -7.74
C ILE A 12 13.31 -3.91 -7.36
N ALA A 13 13.62 -5.19 -7.53
CA ALA A 13 14.81 -5.85 -6.97
C ALA A 13 16.13 -5.09 -7.15
N GLY A 14 16.33 -4.48 -8.32
CA GLY A 14 17.56 -3.76 -8.67
C GLY A 14 17.69 -2.33 -8.13
N ASN A 15 16.68 -1.81 -7.43
CA ASN A 15 16.64 -0.42 -6.95
C ASN A 15 16.10 -0.34 -5.50
N LEU A 16 16.53 -1.29 -4.66
CA LEU A 16 16.20 -1.31 -3.23
C LEU A 16 17.38 -0.75 -2.42
N PRO A 17 17.17 0.25 -1.54
CA PRO A 17 18.23 0.75 -0.68
C PRO A 17 18.66 -0.32 0.33
N PRO A 18 19.94 -0.73 0.36
CA PRO A 18 20.42 -1.80 1.24
C PRO A 18 20.35 -1.45 2.73
N GLU A 19 20.24 -0.17 3.08
CA GLU A 19 20.02 0.31 4.45
C GLU A 19 18.59 0.04 4.93
N ILE A 20 17.65 -0.13 4.00
CA ILE A 20 16.24 -0.42 4.30
C ILE A 20 16.01 -1.91 4.29
N ILE A 21 16.40 -2.58 3.21
CA ILE A 21 16.17 -3.99 2.99
C ILE A 21 17.47 -4.65 2.49
N SER A 22 17.97 -5.59 3.27
CA SER A 22 19.14 -6.40 2.90
C SER A 22 18.80 -7.36 1.77
N ALA A 23 19.84 -7.83 1.07
CA ALA A 23 19.68 -8.87 0.05
C ALA A 23 19.11 -10.17 0.65
N GLU A 24 19.42 -10.47 1.92
CA GLU A 24 18.91 -11.62 2.65
C GLU A 24 17.40 -11.49 2.92
N SER A 25 16.98 -10.36 3.52
CA SER A 25 15.56 -10.07 3.78
C SER A 25 14.74 -10.06 2.49
N TYR A 26 15.25 -9.43 1.41
CA TYR A 26 14.60 -9.50 0.10
C TYR A 26 14.46 -10.95 -0.43
N CYS A 27 15.51 -11.77 -0.27
CA CYS A 27 15.47 -13.16 -0.72
C CYS A 27 14.47 -14.00 0.09
N GLN A 28 14.32 -13.74 1.38
CA GLN A 28 13.31 -14.35 2.25
C GLN A 28 11.89 -13.96 1.81
N ILE A 29 11.62 -12.66 1.61
CA ILE A 29 10.34 -12.16 1.08
C ILE A 29 10.02 -12.81 -0.27
N TYR A 30 10.99 -12.86 -1.17
CA TYR A 30 10.80 -13.42 -2.51
C TYR A 30 10.44 -14.90 -2.50
N LYS A 31 11.06 -15.69 -1.60
CA LYS A 31 10.74 -17.11 -1.40
C LYS A 31 9.36 -17.27 -0.79
N MET A 32 9.05 -16.51 0.26
CA MET A 32 7.75 -16.52 0.92
C MET A 32 6.63 -16.19 -0.09
N ALA A 33 6.85 -15.23 -0.98
CA ALA A 33 5.91 -14.82 -2.02
C ALA A 33 5.56 -15.94 -3.03
N ASP A 34 6.31 -17.05 -3.09
CA ASP A 34 5.91 -18.21 -3.91
C ASP A 34 4.58 -18.83 -3.46
N LEU A 35 4.27 -18.76 -2.16
CA LEU A 35 2.98 -19.22 -1.60
C LEU A 35 1.81 -18.33 -2.02
N PHE A 36 2.10 -17.06 -2.33
CA PHE A 36 1.12 -16.06 -2.72
C PHE A 36 1.19 -15.71 -4.22
N SER A 37 1.85 -16.54 -5.03
CA SER A 37 2.05 -16.27 -6.45
C SER A 37 0.75 -16.15 -7.26
N ASP A 38 -0.31 -16.77 -6.74
CA ASP A 38 -1.64 -16.77 -7.36
C ASP A 38 -2.51 -15.61 -6.86
N PHE A 39 -1.98 -14.74 -5.98
CA PHE A 39 -2.68 -13.58 -5.45
C PHE A 39 -2.33 -12.33 -6.24
N ALA A 40 -3.34 -11.47 -6.42
CA ALA A 40 -3.19 -10.16 -7.00
C ALA A 40 -3.39 -9.07 -5.95
N ALA A 41 -2.50 -8.08 -5.95
CA ALA A 41 -2.59 -6.90 -5.12
C ALA A 41 -2.25 -5.63 -5.92
N SER A 42 -2.82 -4.50 -5.48
CA SER A 42 -2.67 -3.19 -6.13
C SER A 42 -1.54 -2.37 -5.53
N GLU A 43 -1.32 -2.55 -4.23
CA GLU A 43 -0.31 -1.80 -3.46
C GLU A 43 0.43 -2.75 -2.54
N TYR A 44 1.72 -2.44 -2.34
CA TYR A 44 2.60 -3.15 -1.43
C TYR A 44 3.27 -2.14 -0.52
N ILE A 45 3.57 -2.54 0.71
CA ILE A 45 4.30 -1.72 1.67
C ILE A 45 5.45 -2.54 2.23
N MET A 46 6.62 -1.90 2.33
CA MET A 46 7.75 -2.35 3.12
C MET A 46 7.81 -1.45 4.36
N GLU A 47 7.49 -1.99 5.54
CA GLU A 47 7.59 -1.27 6.80
C GLU A 47 8.98 -1.47 7.38
N THR A 48 9.69 -0.40 7.75
CA THR A 48 11.02 -0.53 8.38
C THR A 48 11.14 0.30 9.64
N HIS A 49 11.83 -0.24 10.64
CA HIS A 49 12.24 0.50 11.83
C HIS A 49 13.37 1.46 11.50
N LEU A 50 13.26 2.71 11.94
CA LEU A 50 14.25 3.74 11.64
C LEU A 50 15.38 3.80 12.67
N ASN A 51 15.12 3.37 13.90
CA ASN A 51 16.05 3.46 15.02
C ASN A 51 16.93 2.21 15.21
N THR A 52 16.83 1.21 14.32
CA THR A 52 17.66 0.01 14.33
C THR A 52 18.67 0.05 13.18
N LYS A 53 19.70 -0.80 13.27
CA LYS A 53 20.66 -0.98 12.17
C LYS A 53 20.21 -2.04 11.17
N ASP A 54 19.27 -2.89 11.57
CA ASP A 54 18.86 -4.06 10.81
C ASP A 54 18.11 -3.60 9.55
N ALA A 55 18.57 -4.08 8.40
CA ALA A 55 17.97 -3.83 7.10
C ALA A 55 16.90 -4.89 6.82
N GLU A 56 15.89 -4.89 7.68
CA GLU A 56 14.75 -5.79 7.66
C GLU A 56 13.47 -4.97 7.53
N VAL A 57 12.47 -5.59 6.92
CA VAL A 57 11.16 -4.98 6.69
C VAL A 57 10.06 -5.99 6.97
N ASP A 58 8.91 -5.49 7.42
CA ASP A 58 7.66 -6.24 7.31
C ASP A 58 7.07 -5.98 5.92
N PHE A 59 6.38 -6.98 5.35
CA PHE A 59 5.90 -6.93 3.97
C PHE A 59 4.39 -7.03 3.94
N SER A 60 3.77 -5.97 3.43
CA SER A 60 2.31 -5.88 3.35
C SER A 60 1.83 -5.75 1.92
N PHE A 61 0.66 -6.29 1.61
CA PHE A 61 0.01 -6.16 0.31
C PHE A 61 -1.50 -5.94 0.45
N ARG A 62 -2.02 -5.05 -0.40
CA ARG A 62 -3.41 -4.60 -0.39
C ARG A 62 -4.20 -5.17 -1.56
N VAL A 63 -5.39 -5.67 -1.26
CA VAL A 63 -6.36 -6.15 -2.25
C VAL A 63 -7.52 -5.15 -2.30
N LEU A 64 -7.67 -4.43 -3.42
CA LEU A 64 -8.62 -3.33 -3.61
C LEU A 64 -9.78 -3.71 -4.55
N ALA A 65 -9.44 -4.23 -5.73
CA ALA A 65 -10.39 -4.31 -6.84
C ALA A 65 -11.18 -5.63 -6.80
N GLU A 66 -12.40 -5.62 -7.35
CA GLU A 66 -13.21 -6.84 -7.50
C GLU A 66 -12.46 -7.93 -8.29
N GLU A 67 -11.65 -7.53 -9.29
CA GLU A 67 -10.82 -8.48 -10.03
C GLU A 67 -9.69 -9.10 -9.18
N GLU A 68 -9.12 -8.35 -8.24
CA GLU A 68 -8.08 -8.83 -7.32
C GLU A 68 -8.68 -9.71 -6.23
N LYS A 69 -9.84 -9.31 -5.69
CA LYS A 69 -10.64 -10.14 -4.80
C LYS A 69 -11.02 -11.47 -5.44
N SER A 70 -11.39 -11.46 -6.73
CA SER A 70 -11.64 -12.68 -7.49
C SER A 70 -10.36 -13.52 -7.64
N CYS A 71 -9.22 -12.88 -7.92
CA CYS A 71 -7.92 -13.53 -8.00
C CYS A 71 -7.52 -14.18 -6.67
N LEU A 72 -7.64 -13.47 -5.54
CA LEU A 72 -7.43 -13.99 -4.19
C LEU A 72 -8.33 -15.19 -3.90
N ASN A 73 -9.63 -15.09 -4.19
CA ASN A 73 -10.60 -16.17 -4.02
C ASN A 73 -10.24 -17.43 -4.83
N CYS A 74 -9.75 -17.25 -6.05
CA CYS A 74 -9.30 -18.34 -6.91
C CYS A 74 -7.96 -18.91 -6.41
N GLY A 75 -7.01 -18.06 -6.02
CA GLY A 75 -5.70 -18.42 -5.49
C GLY A 75 -5.81 -19.27 -4.24
N LEU A 76 -6.68 -18.90 -3.30
CA LEU A 76 -6.96 -19.68 -2.09
C LEU A 76 -7.54 -21.07 -2.38
N LYS A 77 -7.97 -21.37 -3.61
CA LYS A 77 -8.50 -22.69 -4.01
C LYS A 77 -7.51 -23.51 -4.82
N THR A 78 -6.31 -23.01 -5.09
CA THR A 78 -5.30 -23.76 -5.86
C THR A 78 -4.62 -24.81 -5.00
N ASP A 79 -4.13 -25.88 -5.63
CA ASP A 79 -3.40 -26.95 -4.94
C ASP A 79 -2.17 -26.42 -4.17
N ARG A 80 -1.59 -25.32 -4.64
CA ARG A 80 -0.46 -24.62 -4.01
C ARG A 80 -0.84 -24.04 -2.65
N CYS A 81 -2.05 -23.53 -2.51
CA CYS A 81 -2.54 -22.91 -1.27
C CYS A 81 -3.19 -23.92 -0.31
N LEU A 82 -3.33 -25.20 -0.68
CA LEU A 82 -3.90 -26.22 0.22
C LEU A 82 -3.22 -26.28 1.60
N PRO A 83 -1.88 -26.17 1.72
CA PRO A 83 -1.25 -26.11 3.03
C PRO A 83 -1.66 -24.88 3.84
N LEU A 84 -1.86 -23.72 3.18
CA LEU A 84 -2.36 -22.51 3.84
C LEU A 84 -3.78 -22.75 4.34
N VAL A 85 -4.70 -23.19 3.46
CA VAL A 85 -6.11 -23.35 3.84
C VAL A 85 -6.35 -24.42 4.93
N ALA A 86 -5.45 -25.39 5.05
CA ALA A 86 -5.48 -26.38 6.12
C ALA A 86 -5.04 -25.80 7.49
N ASP A 87 -4.35 -24.66 7.51
CA ASP A 87 -3.96 -23.97 8.73
C ASP A 87 -5.13 -23.21 9.36
N TYR A 88 -5.16 -23.17 10.69
CA TYR A 88 -6.27 -22.60 11.44
C TYR A 88 -6.52 -21.13 11.13
N ASN A 89 -5.49 -20.29 11.18
CA ASN A 89 -5.62 -18.85 10.98
C ASN A 89 -5.94 -18.53 9.51
N TRP A 90 -5.33 -19.24 8.57
CA TRP A 90 -5.65 -19.10 7.15
C TRP A 90 -7.07 -19.58 6.81
N SER A 91 -7.61 -20.58 7.52
CA SER A 91 -9.02 -20.96 7.37
C SER A 91 -9.97 -19.81 7.76
N ARG A 92 -9.61 -19.01 8.78
CA ARG A 92 -10.33 -17.79 9.18
C ARG A 92 -10.23 -16.68 8.13
N VAL A 93 -9.05 -16.50 7.54
CA VAL A 93 -8.87 -15.61 6.37
C VAL A 93 -9.81 -16.02 5.24
N VAL A 94 -9.90 -17.32 4.91
CA VAL A 94 -10.81 -17.82 3.88
C VAL A 94 -12.27 -17.56 4.26
N GLU A 95 -12.66 -17.76 5.51
CA GLU A 95 -14.01 -17.42 6.00
C GLU A 95 -14.32 -15.93 5.82
N PHE A 96 -13.36 -15.04 6.11
CA PHE A 96 -13.52 -13.61 5.90
C PHE A 96 -13.63 -13.26 4.42
N VAL A 97 -12.74 -13.78 3.57
CA VAL A 97 -12.75 -13.47 2.12
C VAL A 97 -14.06 -13.92 1.46
N ASN A 98 -14.65 -15.04 1.91
CA ASN A 98 -15.97 -15.49 1.45
C ASN A 98 -17.11 -14.59 1.97
N PHE A 99 -16.93 -13.97 3.14
CA PHE A 99 -17.89 -13.03 3.72
C PHE A 99 -17.79 -11.62 3.13
N TRP A 100 -16.57 -11.20 2.74
CA TRP A 100 -16.18 -9.85 2.39
C TRP A 100 -17.27 -9.12 1.59
N SER A 101 -17.96 -8.20 2.26
CA SER A 101 -19.11 -7.46 1.74
C SER A 101 -18.71 -6.11 1.14
N SER A 102 -19.61 -5.49 0.38
CA SER A 102 -19.30 -4.23 -0.34
C SER A 102 -18.95 -3.01 0.51
N PRO A 103 -19.37 -2.87 1.79
CA PRO A 103 -18.92 -1.75 2.62
C PRO A 103 -17.46 -1.86 3.06
N ILE A 104 -16.83 -3.02 2.90
CA ILE A 104 -15.40 -3.20 3.15
C ILE A 104 -14.73 -3.03 1.79
N ASP A 105 -14.07 -1.90 1.57
CA ASP A 105 -13.47 -1.59 0.26
C ASP A 105 -12.25 -2.46 -0.03
N ASP A 106 -11.44 -2.74 1.00
CA ASP A 106 -10.16 -3.38 0.85
C ASP A 106 -9.71 -4.16 2.09
N ILE A 107 -8.74 -5.05 1.86
CA ILE A 107 -8.04 -5.78 2.91
C ILE A 107 -6.54 -5.67 2.71
N TRP A 108 -5.80 -5.75 3.82
CA TRP A 108 -4.35 -5.83 3.85
C TRP A 108 -3.92 -7.11 4.56
N PHE A 109 -2.91 -7.73 3.98
CA PHE A 109 -2.08 -8.72 4.65
C PHE A 109 -0.75 -8.07 4.99
N GLU A 110 -0.27 -8.26 6.21
CA GLU A 110 1.08 -7.89 6.64
C GLU A 110 1.77 -9.14 7.15
N ILE A 111 2.93 -9.45 6.59
CA ILE A 111 3.77 -10.58 6.99
C ILE A 111 4.99 -10.00 7.69
N ASP A 112 5.07 -10.24 9.01
CA ASP A 112 6.20 -9.86 9.84
C ASP A 112 7.49 -10.55 9.35
N ASN A 113 8.65 -9.90 9.49
CA ASN A 113 9.93 -10.49 9.07
C ASN A 113 10.19 -11.90 9.65
N ASP A 114 9.81 -12.11 10.91
CA ASP A 114 9.97 -13.40 11.62
C ASP A 114 9.16 -14.55 10.98
N GLU A 115 8.18 -14.24 10.13
CA GLU A 115 7.31 -15.24 9.49
C GLU A 115 7.88 -15.74 8.15
N TYR A 116 8.88 -15.08 7.55
CA TYR A 116 9.32 -15.39 6.18
C TYR A 116 9.92 -16.78 5.99
N GLU A 117 10.53 -17.34 7.04
CA GLU A 117 11.15 -18.67 6.98
C GLU A 117 10.19 -19.79 7.38
N ARG A 118 8.98 -19.44 7.85
CA ARG A 118 7.99 -20.44 8.24
C ARG A 118 7.41 -21.11 6.99
N LYS A 119 7.17 -22.42 7.11
CA LYS A 119 6.53 -23.20 6.05
C LYS A 119 5.13 -22.67 5.70
N ILE A 120 4.42 -22.14 6.69
CA ILE A 120 3.12 -21.50 6.58
C ILE A 120 3.24 -20.16 7.32
N PRO A 121 3.59 -19.08 6.62
CA PRO A 121 3.67 -17.75 7.22
C PRO A 121 2.28 -17.31 7.66
N GLN A 122 2.19 -16.71 8.84
CA GLN A 122 0.96 -16.20 9.42
C GLN A 122 0.84 -14.71 9.14
N PRO A 123 -0.33 -14.22 8.67
CA PRO A 123 -0.49 -12.81 8.40
C PRO A 123 -1.05 -12.05 9.61
N CYS A 124 -0.66 -10.80 9.78
CA CYS A 124 -1.55 -9.81 10.36
C CYS A 124 -2.58 -9.44 9.28
N PHE A 125 -3.86 -9.45 9.62
CA PHE A 125 -4.97 -9.24 8.68
C PHE A 125 -5.73 -7.97 9.05
N PHE A 126 -5.86 -7.04 8.10
CA PHE A 126 -6.60 -5.80 8.29
C PHE A 126 -7.68 -5.65 7.22
N PHE A 127 -8.80 -5.04 7.57
CA PHE A 127 -9.84 -4.66 6.63
C PHE A 127 -10.22 -3.20 6.80
N ASN A 128 -10.61 -2.58 5.69
CA ASN A 128 -11.09 -1.21 5.67
C ASN A 128 -12.39 -1.08 6.47
N ALA A 129 -12.41 -0.12 7.39
CA ALA A 129 -13.55 0.18 8.25
C ALA A 129 -14.15 1.58 7.99
N SER A 130 -13.66 2.30 6.98
CA SER A 130 -14.01 3.70 6.68
C SER A 130 -15.45 3.90 6.21
N LYS A 131 -16.12 2.84 5.76
CA LYS A 131 -17.53 2.86 5.33
C LYS A 131 -18.43 2.00 6.20
N LEU A 132 -17.93 1.55 7.36
CA LEU A 132 -18.76 0.87 8.35
C LEU A 132 -19.56 1.91 9.10
N GLU A 133 -20.48 2.57 8.41
CA GLU A 133 -21.28 3.67 8.94
C GLU A 133 -22.78 3.37 8.82
N LYS A 134 -23.54 3.79 9.82
CA LYS A 134 -25.00 3.77 9.86
C LYS A 134 -25.49 5.15 10.32
N GLY A 135 -25.58 6.09 9.37
CA GLY A 135 -25.83 7.49 9.70
C GLY A 135 -24.52 8.17 10.08
N ALA A 136 -24.43 8.75 11.28
CA ALA A 136 -23.18 9.31 11.81
C ALA A 136 -22.37 8.31 12.66
N ASP A 137 -22.93 7.12 12.92
CA ASP A 137 -22.36 6.13 13.84
C ASP A 137 -21.73 4.97 13.07
N VAL A 138 -20.84 4.21 13.73
CA VAL A 138 -20.27 2.99 13.17
C VAL A 138 -21.32 1.87 13.08
N ASP A 139 -21.34 1.12 11.98
CA ASP A 139 -22.15 -0.11 11.85
C ASP A 139 -21.51 -1.26 12.66
N GLU A 140 -21.78 -1.24 13.97
CA GLU A 140 -21.30 -2.22 14.94
C GLU A 140 -21.67 -3.67 14.57
N GLN A 141 -22.85 -3.87 13.98
CA GLN A 141 -23.31 -5.20 13.61
C GLN A 141 -22.49 -5.76 12.46
N LEU A 142 -22.19 -4.93 11.46
CA LEU A 142 -21.31 -5.31 10.36
C LEU A 142 -19.88 -5.54 10.84
N LEU A 143 -19.36 -4.67 11.72
CA LEU A 143 -18.04 -4.84 12.33
C LEU A 143 -17.93 -6.15 13.12
N PHE A 144 -18.91 -6.45 13.97
CA PHE A 144 -18.96 -7.71 14.73
C PHE A 144 -18.95 -8.91 13.78
N ASN A 145 -19.77 -8.87 12.73
CA ASN A 145 -19.86 -9.95 11.75
C ASN A 145 -18.56 -10.17 10.98
N ALA A 146 -17.85 -9.08 10.66
CA ALA A 146 -16.54 -9.14 10.02
C ALA A 146 -15.48 -9.76 10.95
N LEU A 147 -15.37 -9.28 12.19
CA LEU A 147 -14.45 -9.81 13.20
C LEU A 147 -14.74 -11.28 13.54
N LYS A 148 -16.00 -11.69 13.56
CA LYS A 148 -16.40 -13.09 13.82
C LYS A 148 -15.88 -14.07 12.76
N LYS A 149 -15.46 -13.60 11.59
CA LYS A 149 -14.80 -14.45 10.58
C LYS A 149 -13.32 -14.67 10.87
N LEU A 150 -12.71 -13.77 11.63
CA LEU A 150 -11.28 -13.79 11.95
C LEU A 150 -11.00 -14.36 13.34
N LEU A 151 -11.96 -14.27 14.25
CA LEU A 151 -11.83 -14.65 15.66
C LEU A 151 -12.86 -15.70 16.06
N ASP A 152 -12.52 -16.53 17.05
CA ASP A 152 -13.49 -17.40 17.71
C ASP A 152 -14.59 -16.57 18.39
N ILE A 153 -15.82 -17.07 18.38
CA ILE A 153 -16.95 -16.33 18.95
C ILE A 153 -16.73 -15.98 20.44
N GLY A 154 -16.20 -16.91 21.24
CA GLY A 154 -15.92 -16.65 22.65
C GLY A 154 -14.81 -15.62 22.87
N GLN A 155 -13.81 -15.58 21.97
CA GLN A 155 -12.78 -14.53 21.98
C GLN A 155 -13.43 -13.18 21.67
N LEU A 156 -14.17 -13.08 20.55
CA LEU A 156 -14.81 -11.84 20.14
C LEU A 156 -15.77 -11.31 21.21
N GLU A 157 -16.60 -12.16 21.81
CA GLU A 157 -17.50 -11.78 22.90
C GLU A 157 -16.75 -11.22 24.12
N SER A 158 -15.55 -11.74 24.43
CA SER A 158 -14.72 -11.22 25.51
C SER A 158 -14.08 -9.86 25.20
N LEU A 159 -13.81 -9.58 23.93
CA LEU A 159 -13.21 -8.32 23.46
C LEU A 159 -14.26 -7.23 23.23
N TRP A 160 -15.48 -7.64 22.85
CA TRP A 160 -16.52 -6.74 22.36
C TRP A 160 -16.86 -5.57 23.29
N PRO A 161 -16.97 -5.73 24.62
CA PRO A 161 -17.25 -4.59 25.50
C PRO A 161 -16.21 -3.47 25.40
N ASN A 162 -14.93 -3.83 25.24
CA ASN A 162 -13.85 -2.86 25.11
C ASN A 162 -13.78 -2.26 23.70
N ILE A 163 -14.05 -3.06 22.66
CA ILE A 163 -14.16 -2.58 21.28
C ILE A 163 -15.31 -1.58 21.15
N HIS A 164 -16.50 -1.94 21.65
CA HIS A 164 -17.66 -1.06 21.69
C HIS A 164 -17.36 0.23 22.47
N LYS A 165 -16.70 0.14 23.63
CA LYS A 165 -16.30 1.34 24.38
C LYS A 165 -15.38 2.25 23.55
N ALA A 166 -14.38 1.68 22.86
CA ALA A 166 -13.45 2.46 22.04
C ALA A 166 -14.17 3.17 20.90
N ILE A 167 -15.11 2.50 20.23
CA ILE A 167 -15.90 3.05 19.13
C ILE A 167 -16.84 4.14 19.63
N PHE A 168 -17.55 3.90 20.74
CA PHE A 168 -18.53 4.84 21.29
C PHE A 168 -17.89 6.17 21.76
N GLN A 169 -16.60 6.15 22.07
CA GLN A 169 -15.86 7.35 22.50
C GLN A 169 -15.19 8.09 21.35
N LEU A 170 -15.32 7.62 20.10
CA LEU A 170 -14.77 8.34 18.94
C LEU A 170 -15.34 9.76 18.91
N PRO A 171 -14.53 10.77 18.56
CA PRO A 171 -15.05 12.11 18.36
C PRO A 171 -16.15 12.14 17.30
N ASP A 172 -17.10 13.08 17.44
CA ASP A 172 -18.10 13.34 16.40
C ASP A 172 -17.42 13.51 15.03
N GLU A 173 -18.01 12.93 13.98
CA GLU A 173 -17.52 12.95 12.59
C GLU A 173 -16.21 12.15 12.34
N VAL A 174 -15.64 11.51 13.37
CA VAL A 174 -14.46 10.65 13.21
C VAL A 174 -14.87 9.18 13.19
N GLY A 175 -14.67 8.54 12.04
CA GLY A 175 -14.90 7.11 11.87
C GLY A 175 -13.69 6.24 12.21
N LEU A 176 -13.76 4.98 11.78
CA LEU A 176 -12.63 4.05 11.79
C LEU A 176 -11.95 4.07 10.41
N PHE A 177 -10.63 4.00 10.36
CA PHE A 177 -9.92 3.79 9.09
C PHE A 177 -9.84 2.31 8.77
N GLN A 178 -9.29 1.53 9.69
CA GLN A 178 -9.02 0.10 9.54
C GLN A 178 -9.20 -0.64 10.87
N VAL A 179 -9.50 -1.93 10.77
CA VAL A 179 -9.52 -2.85 11.91
C VAL A 179 -8.74 -4.10 11.54
N GLY A 180 -7.96 -4.63 12.46
CA GLY A 180 -7.15 -5.82 12.19
C GLY A 180 -7.03 -6.81 13.33
N VAL A 181 -6.62 -8.02 12.96
CA VAL A 181 -6.30 -9.13 13.86
C VAL A 181 -4.86 -9.56 13.61
N MET A 182 -4.08 -9.65 14.68
CA MET A 182 -2.65 -9.92 14.63
C MET A 182 -2.36 -11.44 14.61
N LEU A 183 -2.86 -12.18 13.61
CA LEU A 183 -2.85 -13.66 13.62
C LEU A 183 -1.45 -14.28 13.72
N ALA A 184 -0.40 -13.54 13.32
CA ALA A 184 1.00 -13.94 13.46
C ALA A 184 1.52 -13.89 14.91
N ARG A 185 0.91 -13.05 15.76
CA ARG A 185 1.43 -12.73 17.10
C ARG A 185 0.54 -13.29 18.20
N SER A 186 -0.73 -12.86 18.22
CA SER A 186 -1.68 -13.21 19.27
C SER A 186 -3.13 -12.96 18.83
N ASN A 187 -4.00 -13.96 19.05
CA ASN A 187 -5.43 -13.89 18.72
C ASN A 187 -6.29 -13.36 19.89
N ASP A 188 -5.67 -12.71 20.88
CA ASP A 188 -6.30 -12.20 22.10
C ASP A 188 -6.65 -10.70 22.04
N ARG A 189 -6.50 -10.09 20.86
CA ARG A 189 -6.69 -8.65 20.66
C ARG A 189 -7.12 -8.30 19.26
N VAL A 190 -7.74 -7.13 19.12
CA VAL A 190 -8.06 -6.48 17.86
C VAL A 190 -7.32 -5.16 17.79
N ARG A 191 -6.65 -4.87 16.68
CA ARG A 191 -6.07 -3.55 16.41
C ARG A 191 -7.11 -2.64 15.78
N ILE A 192 -7.27 -1.46 16.36
CA ILE A 192 -8.15 -0.42 15.84
C ILE A 192 -7.28 0.70 15.27
N PHE A 193 -7.63 1.19 14.09
CA PHE A 193 -7.11 2.42 13.51
C PHE A 193 -8.26 3.42 13.38
N THR A 194 -8.09 4.61 13.95
CA THR A 194 -9.05 5.70 13.77
C THR A 194 -8.96 6.27 12.36
N ALA A 195 -10.01 6.95 11.90
CA ALA A 195 -9.83 7.96 10.86
C ALA A 195 -8.92 9.10 11.37
N GLU A 196 -8.64 10.06 10.51
CA GLU A 196 -7.78 11.20 10.85
C GLU A 196 -8.35 11.99 12.04
N LEU A 197 -7.48 12.24 13.01
CA LEU A 197 -7.72 13.03 14.21
C LEU A 197 -6.78 14.25 14.19
N THR A 198 -7.25 15.38 14.70
CA THR A 198 -6.33 16.46 15.11
C THR A 198 -5.59 16.07 16.39
N ARG A 199 -4.51 16.79 16.71
CA ARG A 199 -3.77 16.63 17.97
C ARG A 199 -4.70 16.67 19.19
N GLU A 200 -5.56 17.68 19.25
CA GLU A 200 -6.46 17.90 20.40
C GLU A 200 -7.48 16.76 20.51
N GLN A 201 -7.99 16.28 19.38
CA GLN A 201 -8.88 15.12 19.34
C GLN A 201 -8.14 13.85 19.77
N THR A 202 -6.91 13.60 19.31
CA THR A 202 -6.13 12.42 19.71
C THR A 202 -5.90 12.37 21.22
N VAL A 203 -5.45 13.48 21.82
CA VAL A 203 -5.19 13.56 23.26
C VAL A 203 -6.48 13.34 24.05
N LYS A 204 -7.57 14.01 23.66
CA LYS A 204 -8.87 13.85 24.31
C LYS A 204 -9.39 12.41 24.17
N TYR A 205 -9.34 11.84 22.97
CA TYR A 205 -9.84 10.50 22.70
C TYR A 205 -9.11 9.43 23.51
N LEU A 206 -7.77 9.49 23.57
CA LEU A 206 -6.96 8.58 24.42
C LEU A 206 -7.38 8.65 25.89
N SER A 207 -7.64 9.86 26.42
CA SER A 207 -8.15 10.03 27.78
C SER A 207 -9.54 9.40 27.96
N ASP A 208 -10.45 9.61 27.00
CA ASP A 208 -11.83 9.13 27.07
C ASP A 208 -11.94 7.60 27.00
N ILE A 209 -11.09 6.94 26.20
CA ILE A 209 -11.02 5.47 26.15
C ILE A 209 -10.31 4.87 27.36
N GLY A 210 -9.62 5.70 28.17
CA GLY A 210 -8.95 5.32 29.41
C GLY A 210 -7.51 4.87 29.22
N TRP A 211 -6.82 5.35 28.19
CA TRP A 211 -5.39 5.12 28.03
C TRP A 211 -4.60 5.83 29.14
N THR A 212 -3.74 5.09 29.83
CA THR A 212 -3.01 5.53 31.03
C THR A 212 -1.57 5.96 30.75
N GLY A 213 -1.19 6.07 29.48
CA GLY A 213 0.18 6.41 29.10
C GLY A 213 0.57 7.87 29.41
N PRO A 214 1.84 8.23 29.17
CA PRO A 214 2.40 9.52 29.55
C PRO A 214 1.97 10.60 28.56
N PHE A 215 0.83 11.25 28.84
CA PHE A 215 0.34 12.38 28.03
C PHE A 215 1.38 13.49 27.81
N SER A 216 2.29 13.72 28.76
CA SER A 216 3.38 14.68 28.59
C SER A 216 4.37 14.29 27.48
N GLU A 217 4.68 13.00 27.32
CA GLU A 217 5.54 12.53 26.24
C GLU A 217 4.82 12.59 24.90
N LEU A 218 3.52 12.28 24.89
CA LEU A 218 2.67 12.43 23.70
C LEU A 218 2.62 13.89 23.23
N GLU A 219 2.54 14.85 24.14
CA GLU A 219 2.61 16.27 23.78
C GLU A 219 3.98 16.67 23.22
N GLY A 220 5.06 16.13 23.78
CA GLY A 220 6.41 16.28 23.23
C GLY A 220 6.54 15.70 21.82
N LEU A 221 5.89 14.56 21.56
CA LEU A 221 5.79 13.97 20.24
C LEU A 221 5.05 14.89 19.26
N PHE A 222 3.88 15.42 19.62
CA PHE A 222 3.18 16.34 18.72
C PHE A 222 3.99 17.61 18.44
N GLN A 223 4.75 18.12 19.42
CA GLN A 223 5.67 19.25 19.18
C GLN A 223 6.78 18.89 18.19
N LEU A 224 7.32 17.66 18.26
CA LEU A 224 8.30 17.16 17.29
C LEU A 224 7.73 17.12 15.87
N LEU A 225 6.47 16.69 15.73
CA LEU A 225 5.84 16.46 14.43
C LEU A 225 5.22 17.72 13.81
N HIS A 226 4.81 18.69 14.62
CA HIS A 226 3.98 19.84 14.20
C HIS A 226 4.52 20.59 12.97
N SER A 227 5.83 20.76 12.86
CA SER A 227 6.44 21.48 11.73
C SER A 227 6.52 20.67 10.43
N TYR A 228 6.25 19.36 10.47
CA TYR A 228 6.47 18.43 9.37
C TYR A 228 5.20 17.71 8.92
N SER A 229 4.23 17.49 9.83
CA SER A 229 2.95 16.84 9.53
C SER A 229 1.94 17.83 8.92
N ASP A 230 0.91 17.30 8.27
CA ASP A 230 -0.32 18.03 7.89
C ASP A 230 -1.28 18.30 9.08
N SER A 231 -0.89 17.93 10.30
CA SER A 231 -1.69 18.01 11.53
C SER A 231 -2.90 17.06 11.56
N GLN A 232 -2.92 16.04 10.70
CA GLN A 232 -3.86 14.92 10.73
C GLN A 232 -3.13 13.64 11.15
N TYR A 233 -3.73 12.89 12.07
CA TYR A 233 -3.10 11.72 12.66
C TYR A 233 -4.06 10.54 12.70
N ILE A 234 -3.59 9.37 12.26
CA ILE A 234 -4.30 8.11 12.47
C ILE A 234 -3.71 7.44 13.71
N LEU A 235 -4.54 7.24 14.73
CA LEU A 235 -4.16 6.54 15.94
C LEU A 235 -4.41 5.04 15.77
N ASP A 236 -3.40 4.21 16.07
CA ASP A 236 -3.56 2.76 16.20
C ASP A 236 -3.26 2.25 17.60
N PHE A 237 -4.07 1.30 18.07
CA PHE A 237 -3.91 0.65 19.37
C PHE A 237 -4.58 -0.72 19.38
N ASP A 238 -4.11 -1.59 20.27
CA ASP A 238 -4.71 -2.89 20.49
C ASP A 238 -5.78 -2.83 21.59
N VAL A 239 -6.90 -3.52 21.35
CA VAL A 239 -7.97 -3.75 22.31
C VAL A 239 -7.99 -5.21 22.70
N SER A 240 -7.82 -5.47 23.99
CA SER A 240 -7.80 -6.81 24.59
C SER A 240 -8.95 -6.98 25.60
N GLN A 241 -9.06 -8.16 26.21
CA GLN A 241 -10.00 -8.38 27.31
C GLN A 241 -9.68 -7.47 28.52
N GLN A 242 -8.40 -7.15 28.73
CA GLN A 242 -7.92 -6.31 29.83
C GLN A 242 -8.16 -4.82 29.58
N GLY A 243 -8.53 -4.43 28.36
CA GLY A 243 -8.79 -3.05 27.98
C GLY A 243 -7.91 -2.58 26.82
N ILE A 244 -7.70 -1.26 26.78
CA ILE A 244 -6.86 -0.59 25.79
C ILE A 244 -5.39 -0.82 26.13
N SER A 245 -4.60 -1.22 25.14
CA SER A 245 -3.15 -1.39 25.28
C SER A 245 -2.47 -0.08 25.67
N GLU A 246 -1.44 -0.18 26.52
CA GLU A 246 -0.56 0.97 26.82
C GLU A 246 0.29 1.37 25.60
N LYS A 247 0.52 0.43 24.67
CA LYS A 247 1.19 0.68 23.40
C LYS A 247 0.23 1.28 22.38
N ILE A 248 0.59 2.45 21.85
CA ILE A 248 -0.13 3.15 20.78
C ILE A 248 0.82 3.49 19.63
N GLY A 249 0.25 3.78 18.47
CA GLY A 249 0.96 4.31 17.32
C GLY A 249 0.28 5.54 16.73
N ILE A 250 1.09 6.53 16.36
CA ILE A 250 0.65 7.75 15.68
C ILE A 250 1.16 7.69 14.25
N ASN A 251 0.26 7.54 13.29
CA ASN A 251 0.54 7.46 11.86
C ASN A 251 0.21 8.80 11.21
N PHE A 252 1.09 9.30 10.35
CA PHE A 252 0.93 10.61 9.71
C PHE A 252 1.69 10.72 8.39
N GLY A 253 1.17 11.56 7.50
CA GLY A 253 1.86 12.03 6.31
C GLY A 253 2.72 13.26 6.60
N LEU A 254 3.69 13.53 5.71
CA LEU A 254 4.35 14.83 5.70
C LEU A 254 3.46 15.85 5.02
N GLY A 255 3.29 17.03 5.64
CA GLY A 255 2.53 18.13 5.04
C GLY A 255 3.15 18.64 3.74
N LYS A 256 4.49 18.53 3.60
CA LYS A 256 5.20 18.82 2.34
C LYS A 256 6.31 17.80 2.11
N LYS A 257 6.37 17.27 0.88
CA LYS A 257 7.40 16.29 0.48
C LYS A 257 8.84 16.83 0.64
N GLN A 258 9.03 18.12 0.39
CA GLN A 258 10.34 18.79 0.50
C GLN A 258 10.91 18.80 1.93
N ASP A 259 10.06 18.63 2.94
CA ASP A 259 10.47 18.65 4.34
C ASP A 259 11.03 17.30 4.81
N LEU A 260 10.97 16.25 3.97
CA LEU A 260 11.41 14.89 4.28
C LEU A 260 12.84 14.83 4.82
N SER A 261 13.79 15.51 4.18
CA SER A 261 15.19 15.51 4.65
C SER A 261 15.30 16.12 6.03
N ALA A 262 14.72 17.31 6.24
CA ALA A 262 14.78 18.01 7.51
C ALA A 262 14.06 17.25 8.63
N PHE A 263 12.95 16.58 8.32
CA PHE A 263 12.24 15.70 9.24
C PHE A 263 13.12 14.52 9.68
N LEU A 264 13.76 13.82 8.73
CA LEU A 264 14.64 12.70 9.06
C LEU A 264 15.90 13.16 9.80
N ASP A 265 16.46 14.32 9.48
CA ASP A 265 17.55 14.94 10.24
C ASP A 265 17.16 15.16 11.70
N ASN A 266 15.97 15.73 11.95
CA ASN A 266 15.44 15.90 13.30
C ASN A 266 15.23 14.55 14.01
N LEU A 267 14.74 13.51 13.32
CA LEU A 267 14.64 12.17 13.93
C LEU A 267 16.01 11.58 14.30
N VAL A 268 17.05 11.84 13.50
CA VAL A 268 18.43 11.41 13.82
C VAL A 268 18.94 12.12 15.07
N GLU A 269 18.73 13.44 15.19
CA GLU A 269 19.10 14.22 16.37
C GLU A 269 18.38 13.73 17.64
N LYS A 270 17.17 13.20 17.51
CA LYS A 270 16.38 12.60 18.61
C LYS A 270 16.63 11.11 18.82
N HIS A 271 17.59 10.52 18.10
CA HIS A 271 17.90 9.08 18.16
C HIS A 271 16.72 8.15 17.79
N LEU A 272 15.74 8.67 17.04
CA LEU A 272 14.62 7.93 16.49
C LEU A 272 14.89 7.41 15.08
N CYS A 273 15.96 7.88 14.44
CA CYS A 273 16.43 7.42 13.14
C CYS A 273 17.96 7.25 13.16
N THR A 274 18.48 6.21 12.51
CA THR A 274 19.93 6.10 12.27
C THR A 274 20.31 6.86 11.00
N ALA A 275 21.55 7.34 10.92
CA ALA A 275 22.05 8.00 9.71
C ALA A 275 21.95 7.09 8.46
N ALA A 276 22.14 5.78 8.63
CA ALA A 276 21.97 4.80 7.55
C ALA A 276 20.50 4.70 7.09
N LYS A 277 19.55 4.54 8.03
CA LYS A 277 18.12 4.48 7.71
C LYS A 277 17.62 5.77 7.05
N ARG A 278 18.07 6.94 7.52
CA ARG A 278 17.81 8.22 6.86
C ARG A 278 18.19 8.20 5.38
N SER A 279 19.43 7.80 5.08
CA SER A 279 19.91 7.72 3.70
C SER A 279 19.08 6.76 2.86
N GLY A 280 18.75 5.60 3.43
CA GLY A 280 17.90 4.61 2.78
C GLY A 280 16.48 5.11 2.46
N VAL A 281 15.83 5.82 3.40
CA VAL A 281 14.49 6.38 3.18
C VAL A 281 14.53 7.48 2.11
N LEU A 282 15.55 8.34 2.11
CA LEU A 282 15.72 9.37 1.08
C LEU A 282 15.95 8.77 -0.31
N ALA A 283 16.60 7.61 -0.39
CA ALA A 283 16.85 6.89 -1.65
C ALA A 283 15.66 6.01 -2.10
N TRP A 284 14.58 5.91 -1.30
CA TRP A 284 13.48 5.00 -1.61
C TRP A 284 12.69 5.42 -2.86
N SER A 285 12.28 6.69 -2.89
CA SER A 285 11.31 7.20 -3.86
C SER A 285 11.84 7.12 -5.29
N GLY A 286 10.96 6.84 -6.25
CA GLY A 286 11.32 6.77 -7.66
C GLY A 286 10.27 6.05 -8.49
N SER A 287 10.50 5.92 -9.78
CA SER A 287 9.63 5.16 -10.66
C SER A 287 10.42 4.24 -11.58
N LYS A 288 9.83 3.11 -11.96
CA LYS A 288 10.45 2.15 -12.86
C LYS A 288 9.41 1.50 -13.74
N GLY A 289 9.67 1.41 -15.04
CA GLY A 289 8.82 0.62 -15.93
C GLY A 289 9.05 -0.88 -15.70
N SER A 290 7.99 -1.66 -15.58
CA SER A 290 8.07 -3.12 -15.39
C SER A 290 6.96 -3.83 -16.14
N PHE A 291 7.28 -5.00 -16.70
CA PHE A 291 6.27 -5.90 -17.25
C PHE A 291 5.71 -6.78 -16.14
N LEU A 292 4.45 -6.55 -15.76
CA LEU A 292 3.80 -7.24 -14.63
C LEU A 292 3.04 -8.51 -15.03
N GLY A 293 3.34 -9.05 -16.21
CA GLY A 293 2.70 -10.23 -16.77
C GLY A 293 1.60 -9.90 -17.79
N PRO A 294 1.05 -10.92 -18.48
CA PRO A 294 0.14 -10.72 -19.61
C PRO A 294 -1.14 -9.93 -19.28
N ASP A 295 -1.68 -10.11 -18.07
CA ASP A 295 -2.94 -9.49 -17.65
C ASP A 295 -2.79 -8.00 -17.32
N TYR A 296 -1.60 -7.59 -16.87
CA TYR A 296 -1.30 -6.22 -16.44
C TYR A 296 -0.55 -5.44 -17.53
N GLY A 297 0.30 -6.13 -18.30
CA GLY A 297 1.16 -5.54 -19.31
C GLY A 297 2.32 -4.76 -18.71
N TYR A 298 2.89 -3.87 -19.51
CA TYR A 298 3.94 -2.97 -19.07
C TYR A 298 3.33 -1.79 -18.31
N SER A 299 3.78 -1.62 -17.06
CA SER A 299 3.22 -0.69 -16.06
C SER A 299 4.34 0.13 -15.43
N ALA A 300 4.01 1.32 -14.94
CA ALA A 300 4.93 2.09 -14.12
C ALA A 300 4.80 1.64 -12.66
N LEU A 301 5.87 1.11 -12.08
CA LEU A 301 5.99 0.90 -10.65
C LEU A 301 6.45 2.19 -10.00
N LEU A 302 5.67 2.69 -9.07
CA LEU A 302 5.97 3.87 -8.28
C LEU A 302 6.41 3.42 -6.90
N LYS A 303 7.56 3.93 -6.46
CA LYS A 303 8.01 3.87 -5.09
C LYS A 303 7.85 5.25 -4.48
N ASP A 304 7.14 5.33 -3.37
CA ASP A 304 7.06 6.54 -2.55
C ASP A 304 6.93 6.18 -1.07
N ILE A 305 6.95 7.20 -0.23
CA ILE A 305 6.74 7.04 1.21
C ILE A 305 5.23 7.22 1.44
N SER A 306 4.58 6.18 1.95
CA SER A 306 3.15 6.21 2.28
C SER A 306 2.91 7.11 3.48
N HIS A 307 3.56 6.79 4.59
CA HIS A 307 3.45 7.53 5.84
C HIS A 307 4.59 7.15 6.79
N PHE A 308 4.65 7.87 7.92
CA PHE A 308 5.49 7.53 9.06
C PHE A 308 4.62 7.12 10.23
N LYS A 309 5.20 6.36 11.14
CA LYS A 309 4.59 6.02 12.43
C LYS A 309 5.57 6.27 13.56
N ILE A 310 5.12 6.97 14.59
CA ILE A 310 5.81 6.95 15.89
C ILE A 310 4.97 6.15 16.87
N GLY A 311 5.50 4.99 17.27
CA GLY A 311 4.93 4.17 18.33
C GLY A 311 5.45 4.59 19.69
N TYR A 312 4.59 4.54 20.70
CA TYR A 312 4.98 4.63 22.11
C TYR A 312 4.68 3.29 22.79
N SER A 313 5.60 2.83 23.65
CA SER A 313 5.31 1.80 24.65
C SER A 313 6.05 2.09 25.96
N PRO A 314 5.54 1.65 27.12
CA PRO A 314 6.23 1.84 28.41
C PRO A 314 7.62 1.20 28.46
N GLU A 315 7.79 0.06 27.78
CA GLU A 315 9.04 -0.72 27.83
C GLU A 315 10.11 -0.15 26.91
N GLU A 316 9.73 0.31 25.71
CA GLU A 316 10.68 0.69 24.67
C GLU A 316 10.76 2.21 24.41
N GLY A 317 9.84 2.98 25.01
CA GLY A 317 9.65 4.40 24.72
C GLY A 317 9.15 4.65 23.30
N LEU A 318 9.60 5.76 22.71
CA LEU A 318 9.28 6.14 21.33
C LEU A 318 10.10 5.33 20.31
N LYS A 319 9.43 4.86 19.25
CA LYS A 319 10.03 4.17 18.10
C LYS A 319 9.48 4.73 16.81
N ALA A 320 10.34 5.02 15.85
CA ALA A 320 9.93 5.51 14.54
C ALA A 320 10.01 4.42 13.48
N LYS A 321 9.00 4.41 12.59
CA LYS A 321 8.94 3.55 11.41
C LYS A 321 8.58 4.36 10.17
N ALA A 322 9.02 3.87 9.01
CA ALA A 322 8.59 4.37 7.71
C ALA A 322 7.87 3.27 6.94
N TYR A 323 6.77 3.64 6.29
CA TYR A 323 5.94 2.76 5.45
C TYR A 323 6.22 3.11 4.00
N LEU A 324 6.98 2.23 3.34
CA LEU A 324 7.55 2.48 2.03
C LEU A 324 6.71 1.77 0.98
N ARG A 325 5.92 2.53 0.22
CA ARG A 325 4.93 1.98 -0.71
C ARG A 325 5.53 1.68 -2.08
N ILE A 326 4.98 0.64 -2.69
CA ILE A 326 5.14 0.28 -4.09
C ILE A 326 3.74 0.14 -4.69
N ALA A 327 3.44 0.89 -5.74
CA ALA A 327 2.15 0.83 -6.43
C ALA A 327 2.36 0.75 -7.94
N GLY A 328 1.59 -0.07 -8.63
CA GLY A 328 1.62 -0.13 -10.09
C GLY A 328 0.54 0.76 -10.66
N VAL A 329 0.94 1.68 -11.53
CA VAL A 329 0.00 2.43 -12.36
C VAL A 329 -0.26 1.61 -13.60
N TYR A 330 -1.42 0.96 -13.61
CA TYR A 330 -1.86 0.17 -14.74
C TYR A 330 -2.47 1.07 -15.81
N MET A 331 -2.13 0.77 -17.06
CA MET A 331 -2.74 1.37 -18.22
C MET A 331 -4.28 1.38 -18.14
N LYS A 332 -4.91 0.30 -17.63
CA LYS A 332 -6.38 0.19 -17.48
C LYS A 332 -7.00 1.33 -16.69
N GLU A 333 -6.32 1.79 -15.65
CA GLU A 333 -6.84 2.80 -14.72
C GLU A 333 -6.70 4.21 -15.28
N LEU A 334 -5.62 4.44 -16.02
CA LEU A 334 -5.38 5.69 -16.75
C LEU A 334 -6.52 6.02 -17.72
N PHE A 335 -7.13 5.00 -18.34
CA PHE A 335 -8.29 5.18 -19.23
C PHE A 335 -9.65 5.22 -18.50
N LYS A 336 -9.73 4.72 -17.25
CA LYS A 336 -10.97 4.81 -16.43
C LYS A 336 -11.14 6.21 -15.80
N GLY A 337 -10.04 6.84 -15.37
CA GLY A 337 -10.07 8.15 -14.69
C GLY A 337 -10.50 9.34 -15.56
N HIS A 338 -10.33 9.26 -16.88
CA HIS A 338 -10.72 10.33 -17.81
C HIS A 338 -12.13 10.22 -18.39
N ALA A 339 -12.85 9.13 -18.11
CA ALA A 339 -14.28 9.09 -18.39
C ALA A 339 -15.09 9.97 -17.43
N SER A 340 -14.52 10.36 -16.27
CA SER A 340 -15.24 11.07 -15.20
C SER A 340 -14.85 12.53 -14.98
N THR A 341 -13.64 12.99 -15.36
CA THR A 341 -13.15 14.30 -14.91
C THR A 341 -13.01 15.42 -15.95
N GLN A 342 -13.06 15.18 -17.25
CA GLN A 342 -13.21 16.28 -18.23
C GLN A 342 -13.91 15.79 -19.49
N LEU A 343 -15.08 16.38 -19.77
CA LEU A 343 -15.72 16.62 -21.08
C LEU A 343 -17.22 16.37 -21.00
N SER A 344 -17.96 17.36 -21.47
CA SER A 344 -19.35 17.27 -21.90
C SER A 344 -19.66 15.90 -22.53
N ALA A 345 -20.47 15.11 -21.82
CA ALA A 345 -21.17 13.95 -22.34
C ALA A 345 -21.84 14.38 -23.66
N VAL A 346 -21.49 13.84 -24.83
CA VAL A 346 -21.93 12.52 -25.33
C VAL A 346 -20.90 11.91 -26.31
N GLN A 347 -19.86 12.64 -26.73
CA GLN A 347 -18.96 12.21 -27.83
C GLN A 347 -17.69 11.46 -27.39
N SER A 348 -17.12 11.73 -26.21
CA SER A 348 -15.88 11.11 -25.72
C SER A 348 -16.08 9.67 -25.24
N ALA A 349 -17.15 9.40 -24.48
CA ALA A 349 -17.51 8.06 -24.03
C ALA A 349 -17.88 7.11 -25.19
N ALA A 350 -18.37 7.66 -26.32
CA ALA A 350 -18.63 6.90 -27.54
C ALA A 350 -17.34 6.59 -28.33
N ARG A 351 -16.31 7.44 -28.23
CA ARG A 351 -15.01 7.28 -28.89
C ARG A 351 -14.07 6.31 -28.18
N LEU A 352 -14.01 6.33 -26.84
CA LEU A 352 -13.26 5.31 -26.07
C LEU A 352 -13.87 3.91 -26.17
N LYS A 353 -15.17 3.80 -26.51
CA LYS A 353 -15.82 2.54 -26.85
C LYS A 353 -15.33 1.92 -28.17
N GLN A 354 -14.63 2.65 -29.03
CA GLN A 354 -14.18 2.14 -30.35
C GLN A 354 -12.86 1.36 -30.30
N LEU A 355 -12.04 1.53 -29.26
CA LEU A 355 -10.87 0.69 -29.02
C LEU A 355 -11.06 -0.12 -27.74
N GLY A 356 -10.99 -1.44 -27.84
CA GLY A 356 -10.97 -2.30 -26.67
C GLY A 356 -9.70 -2.07 -25.84
N TYR A 357 -9.78 -2.23 -24.52
CA TYR A 357 -8.62 -2.15 -23.61
C TYR A 357 -7.39 -2.92 -24.11
N LYS A 358 -7.62 -4.11 -24.68
CA LYS A 358 -6.58 -4.96 -25.26
C LYS A 358 -5.84 -4.28 -26.41
N GLU A 359 -6.55 -3.54 -27.26
CA GLU A 359 -5.95 -2.84 -28.40
C GLU A 359 -5.07 -1.69 -27.93
N ILE A 360 -5.48 -0.96 -26.90
CA ILE A 360 -4.66 0.10 -26.30
C ILE A 360 -3.40 -0.48 -25.63
N GLN A 361 -3.53 -1.60 -24.90
CA GLN A 361 -2.37 -2.29 -24.37
C GLN A 361 -1.40 -2.73 -25.48
N ASP A 362 -1.90 -3.27 -26.58
CA ASP A 362 -1.07 -3.74 -27.69
C ASP A 362 -0.36 -2.57 -28.40
N ILE A 363 -1.02 -1.41 -28.54
CA ILE A 363 -0.38 -0.17 -29.01
C ILE A 363 0.79 0.20 -28.12
N PHE A 364 0.60 0.24 -26.80
CA PHE A 364 1.67 0.64 -25.88
C PHE A 364 2.78 -0.39 -25.75
N LYS A 365 2.48 -1.70 -25.90
CA LYS A 365 3.53 -2.72 -26.05
C LYS A 365 4.39 -2.45 -27.26
N GLU A 366 3.80 -2.07 -28.40
CA GLU A 366 4.56 -1.72 -29.60
C GLU A 366 5.33 -0.40 -29.43
N ILE A 367 4.75 0.62 -28.77
CA ILE A 367 5.48 1.86 -28.41
C ILE A 367 6.69 1.53 -27.52
N ALA A 368 6.47 0.77 -26.43
CA ALA A 368 7.52 0.35 -25.52
C ALA A 368 8.63 -0.41 -26.27
N LYS A 369 8.28 -1.45 -27.02
CA LYS A 369 9.21 -2.23 -27.84
C LYS A 369 9.98 -1.38 -28.84
N LYS A 370 9.31 -0.45 -29.53
CA LYS A 370 9.97 0.41 -30.52
C LYS A 370 10.91 1.42 -29.85
N SER A 371 10.47 2.06 -28.77
CA SER A 371 11.30 3.01 -27.99
C SER A 371 12.53 2.36 -27.34
N MET A 372 12.52 1.04 -27.13
CA MET A 372 13.70 0.29 -26.69
C MET A 372 14.75 0.10 -27.79
N LEU A 373 14.34 0.07 -29.07
CA LEU A 373 15.17 -0.38 -30.19
C LEU A 373 15.52 0.73 -31.18
N ASP A 374 14.80 1.86 -31.12
CA ASP A 374 14.87 2.99 -32.03
C ASP A 374 15.00 4.29 -31.24
N GLN A 375 16.20 4.88 -31.27
CA GLN A 375 16.52 6.08 -30.49
C GLN A 375 15.72 7.30 -30.96
N GLU A 376 15.55 7.48 -32.28
CA GLU A 376 14.77 8.61 -32.81
C GLU A 376 13.30 8.50 -32.42
N TYR A 377 12.77 7.27 -32.40
CA TYR A 377 11.41 7.05 -31.92
C TYR A 377 11.27 7.26 -30.42
N ARG A 378 12.29 6.91 -29.63
CA ARG A 378 12.33 7.21 -28.19
C ARG A 378 12.33 8.71 -27.92
N GLU A 379 13.17 9.46 -28.61
CA GLU A 379 13.24 10.93 -28.51
C GLU A 379 11.86 11.54 -28.84
N LEU A 380 11.21 11.04 -29.89
CA LEU A 380 9.84 11.46 -30.21
C LEU A 380 8.84 11.14 -29.08
N CYS A 381 8.94 9.98 -28.42
CA CYS A 381 8.06 9.68 -27.29
C CYS A 381 8.17 10.75 -26.19
N LEU A 382 9.40 11.15 -25.86
CA LEU A 382 9.69 12.11 -24.78
C LEU A 382 9.33 13.56 -25.16
N GLU A 383 9.51 13.95 -26.43
CA GLU A 383 9.24 15.31 -26.91
C GLU A 383 7.76 15.53 -27.28
N ASP A 384 7.15 14.56 -27.97
CA ASP A 384 5.78 14.63 -28.47
C ASP A 384 5.12 13.24 -28.42
N SER A 385 4.64 12.91 -27.23
CA SER A 385 4.01 11.63 -26.95
C SER A 385 2.80 11.35 -27.85
N GLN A 386 2.08 12.38 -28.30
CA GLN A 386 0.95 12.23 -29.22
C GLN A 386 1.41 11.85 -30.63
N ALA A 387 2.45 12.52 -31.15
CA ALA A 387 3.05 12.14 -32.42
C ALA A 387 3.63 10.71 -32.37
N ALA A 388 4.26 10.32 -31.27
CA ALA A 388 4.77 8.97 -31.09
C ALA A 388 3.65 7.92 -31.13
N ILE A 389 2.55 8.15 -30.42
CA ILE A 389 1.37 7.30 -30.41
C ILE A 389 0.79 7.17 -31.83
N ARG A 390 0.58 8.29 -32.53
CA ARG A 390 0.04 8.31 -33.91
C ARG A 390 0.91 7.53 -34.91
N ARG A 391 2.23 7.45 -34.69
CA ARG A 391 3.12 6.65 -35.54
C ARG A 391 2.91 5.14 -35.42
N ILE A 392 2.37 4.66 -34.30
CA ILE A 392 2.04 3.24 -34.08
C ILE A 392 0.59 2.96 -34.48
N VAL A 393 -0.28 3.93 -34.24
CA VAL A 393 -1.71 3.78 -34.51
C VAL A 393 -2.01 4.17 -35.96
N ASN A 394 -2.14 3.17 -36.83
CA ASN A 394 -2.46 3.34 -38.26
C ASN A 394 -3.92 3.81 -38.54
N ARG A 395 -4.62 4.41 -37.58
CA ARG A 395 -6.04 4.80 -37.66
C ARG A 395 -6.35 6.05 -36.83
N ASP A 396 -7.48 6.70 -37.10
CA ASP A 396 -8.09 7.78 -36.29
C ASP A 396 -8.60 7.28 -34.93
N ALA A 397 -7.78 6.53 -34.21
CA ALA A 397 -8.16 5.94 -32.94
C ALA A 397 -8.07 7.00 -31.83
N ALA A 398 -9.14 7.11 -31.04
CA ALA A 398 -9.24 8.09 -29.96
C ALA A 398 -8.40 7.66 -28.75
N ILE A 399 -7.14 8.06 -28.75
CA ILE A 399 -6.25 7.91 -27.60
C ILE A 399 -6.31 9.21 -26.80
N PRO A 400 -6.32 9.17 -25.46
CA PRO A 400 -6.30 10.38 -24.65
C PRO A 400 -5.11 11.29 -25.01
N ASP A 401 -5.40 12.58 -25.16
CA ASP A 401 -4.43 13.58 -25.59
C ASP A 401 -3.40 13.93 -24.49
N ASN A 402 -3.61 13.45 -23.26
CA ASN A 402 -2.84 13.83 -22.08
C ASN A 402 -1.83 12.77 -21.60
N ILE A 403 -1.54 11.76 -22.43
CA ILE A 403 -0.49 10.79 -22.14
C ILE A 403 0.87 11.40 -22.47
N ILE A 404 1.79 11.38 -21.51
CA ILE A 404 3.18 11.78 -21.65
C ILE A 404 4.09 10.58 -21.38
N PHE A 405 5.15 10.43 -22.17
CA PHE A 405 6.20 9.45 -21.91
C PHE A 405 7.35 10.09 -21.15
N LEU A 406 7.86 9.42 -20.13
CA LEU A 406 9.00 9.88 -19.32
C LEU A 406 10.09 8.80 -19.26
N GLU A 407 11.30 9.20 -18.88
CA GLU A 407 12.36 8.28 -18.47
C GLU A 407 12.28 7.99 -16.96
N GLU A 408 12.98 6.96 -16.48
CA GLU A 408 12.93 6.50 -15.07
C GLU A 408 13.24 7.62 -14.06
N ASP A 409 14.07 8.60 -14.44
CA ASP A 409 14.48 9.76 -13.62
C ASP A 409 13.79 11.09 -14.02
N GLY A 410 12.76 11.05 -14.87
CA GLY A 410 12.05 12.25 -15.33
C GLY A 410 11.24 12.90 -14.20
N GLU A 411 11.25 14.24 -14.13
CA GLU A 411 10.39 14.98 -13.21
C GLU A 411 8.91 14.66 -13.51
N ARG A 412 8.15 14.27 -12.47
CA ARG A 412 6.70 14.10 -12.57
C ARG A 412 6.05 15.46 -12.79
N LEU A 413 5.23 15.57 -13.84
CA LEU A 413 4.41 16.75 -14.08
C LEU A 413 3.08 16.62 -13.32
N ASP A 414 2.83 17.51 -12.36
CA ASP A 414 1.60 17.57 -11.54
C ASP A 414 0.36 18.11 -12.28
N ASN A 415 0.39 18.18 -13.62
CA ASN A 415 -0.57 18.94 -14.42
C ASN A 415 -1.78 18.12 -14.92
N GLY A 416 -2.12 17.00 -14.28
CA GLY A 416 -3.22 16.12 -14.72
C GLY A 416 -2.91 15.28 -15.98
N ASN A 417 -1.64 15.24 -16.37
CA ASN A 417 -1.15 14.35 -17.44
C ASN A 417 -0.92 12.94 -16.91
N VAL A 418 -1.13 11.95 -17.78
CA VAL A 418 -0.85 10.55 -17.51
C VAL A 418 0.58 10.24 -17.92
N ALA A 419 1.45 10.01 -16.95
CA ALA A 419 2.84 9.65 -17.21
C ALA A 419 3.02 8.14 -17.43
N TYR A 420 3.71 7.79 -18.52
CA TYR A 420 4.14 6.43 -18.84
C TYR A 420 5.66 6.36 -18.93
N ILE A 421 6.30 5.55 -18.08
CA ILE A 421 7.75 5.40 -18.08
C ILE A 421 8.17 4.47 -19.23
N LEU A 422 9.01 4.97 -20.15
CA LEU A 422 9.55 4.15 -21.23
C LEU A 422 10.53 3.12 -20.68
N PRO A 423 10.64 1.92 -21.28
CA PRO A 423 11.66 0.95 -20.90
C PRO A 423 13.07 1.47 -21.23
N PRO A 424 14.13 0.91 -20.61
CA PRO A 424 15.50 1.26 -20.94
C PRO A 424 15.82 1.07 -22.44
N PHE A 425 16.55 2.01 -23.02
CA PHE A 425 17.02 1.89 -24.41
C PHE A 425 18.08 0.79 -24.54
N LEU A 426 17.87 -0.14 -25.47
CA LEU A 426 18.79 -1.22 -25.79
C LEU A 426 19.65 -0.82 -26.99
N LYS A 427 20.95 -0.62 -26.77
CA LYS A 427 21.87 -0.40 -27.90
C LYS A 427 21.89 -1.64 -28.79
N LYS A 428 21.77 -1.47 -30.11
CA LYS A 428 21.86 -2.57 -31.10
C LYS A 428 23.12 -3.43 -30.92
N SER A 429 24.22 -2.83 -30.46
CA SER A 429 25.47 -3.52 -30.13
C SER A 429 25.35 -4.53 -28.99
N TRP A 430 24.38 -4.36 -28.07
CA TRP A 430 24.15 -5.26 -26.94
C TRP A 430 23.37 -6.51 -27.33
N LEU A 431 22.55 -6.42 -28.39
CA LEU A 431 21.75 -7.52 -28.94
C LEU A 431 22.53 -8.40 -29.94
N LEU A 432 23.76 -8.00 -30.30
CA LEU A 432 24.62 -8.66 -31.29
C LEU A 432 25.91 -9.24 -30.69
N SER A 433 25.96 -9.42 -29.37
CA SER A 433 27.03 -10.24 -28.76
C SER A 433 26.83 -11.69 -29.17
N LYS A 434 27.85 -12.27 -29.83
CA LYS A 434 27.88 -13.64 -30.33
C LYS A 434 27.99 -14.66 -29.21
#